data_AF-A0A3N7H8B0-F1
#
_entry.id   AF-A0A3N7H8B0-F1
#
_cell.length_a   1.000
_cell.length_b   1.000
_cell.length_c   1.000
_cell.angle_alpha   90.00
_cell.angle_beta   90.00
_cell.angle_gamma   90.00
#
_symmetry.space_group_name_H-M   'P 1'
#
loop_
_entity.id
_entity.type
_entity.pdbx_description
1 polymer ?
#
loop_
_entity_poly.entity_id
_entity_poly.type
_entity_poly.pdbx_seq_one_letter_code
_entity_poly.pdbx_strand_id
1 'polypeptide(L)'
;GKIIDNGSGHFSLLFLASVIIYGVLSVKLSSKLIWIFTLVSFGIWFATETAYHSNWGFRFWGMNYPLRFTLFGALLTAFALVWQQRIKPIAPFTSLTYIIGLTYLMVALWLLSIFGNYSDMDKWSEVRQWHIFYWGLLSTAISLGVAWYGLKRQDYIAREFGIIFLIINLYTRFFEYLWDNINRTVFFLLLSVSFWYIGRWAERIWSGKEKKPYKSVD
;
A
#
# COMPACT_ATOMS: atom_id res chain seq x y z
N GLY A 1 -18.45 -23.40 4.75
CA GLY A 1 -19.25 -22.82 3.65
C GLY A 1 -20.73 -22.93 3.99
N LYS A 2 -21.40 -23.99 3.52
CA LYS A 2 -22.86 -24.21 3.67
C LYS A 2 -23.41 -24.30 5.10
N ILE A 3 -22.58 -24.66 6.10
CA ILE A 3 -23.05 -24.90 7.48
C ILE A 3 -23.14 -23.58 8.30
N ILE A 4 -22.44 -22.53 7.86
CA ILE A 4 -22.43 -21.19 8.51
C ILE A 4 -23.28 -20.20 7.69
N ASP A 5 -23.76 -20.62 6.52
CA ASP A 5 -24.59 -19.80 5.65
C ASP A 5 -26.03 -19.81 6.16
N ASN A 6 -26.43 -18.73 6.84
CA ASN A 6 -27.81 -18.50 7.27
C ASN A 6 -28.72 -18.04 6.10
N GLY A 7 -28.30 -18.21 4.84
CA GLY A 7 -29.02 -17.74 3.65
C GLY A 7 -28.86 -16.24 3.39
N SER A 8 -27.98 -15.56 4.13
CA SER A 8 -27.74 -14.11 4.01
C SER A 8 -26.61 -13.74 3.06
N GLY A 9 -25.83 -14.72 2.56
CA GLY A 9 -24.68 -14.47 1.69
C GLY A 9 -23.53 -13.71 2.36
N HIS A 10 -23.48 -13.69 3.70
CA HIS A 10 -22.53 -12.91 4.50
C HIS A 10 -21.23 -13.69 4.78
N PHE A 11 -20.38 -13.84 3.75
CA PHE A 11 -19.16 -14.65 3.79
C PHE A 11 -18.03 -14.03 4.62
N SER A 12 -18.19 -12.80 5.12
CA SER A 12 -17.18 -12.11 5.92
C SER A 12 -16.76 -12.91 7.16
N LEU A 13 -17.71 -13.58 7.82
CA LEU A 13 -17.43 -14.42 8.99
C LEU A 13 -16.46 -15.57 8.70
N LEU A 14 -16.43 -16.08 7.46
CA LEU A 14 -15.48 -17.12 7.07
C LEU A 14 -14.06 -16.56 7.00
N PHE A 15 -13.88 -15.35 6.47
CA PHE A 15 -12.58 -14.68 6.46
C PHE A 15 -12.13 -14.33 7.87
N LEU A 16 -13.04 -13.89 8.74
CA LEU A 16 -12.72 -13.67 10.15
C LEU A 16 -12.27 -14.96 10.85
N ALA A 17 -12.96 -16.07 10.58
CA ALA A 17 -12.55 -17.38 11.10
C ALA A 17 -11.15 -17.78 10.58
N SER A 18 -10.86 -17.54 9.30
CA SER A 18 -9.52 -17.76 8.73
C SER A 18 -8.45 -16.91 9.42
N VAL A 19 -8.72 -15.65 9.73
CA VAL A 19 -7.79 -14.78 10.49
C VAL A 19 -7.46 -15.39 11.86
N ILE A 20 -8.47 -15.88 12.59
CA ILE A 20 -8.26 -16.49 13.90
C ILE A 20 -7.46 -17.79 13.77
N ILE A 21 -7.85 -18.67 12.85
CA ILE A 21 -7.21 -19.98 12.64
C ILE A 21 -5.75 -19.79 12.22
N TYR A 22 -5.48 -18.98 11.19
CA TYR A 22 -4.12 -18.71 10.73
C TYR A 22 -3.32 -17.94 11.79
N GLY A 23 -3.94 -17.01 12.53
CA GLY A 23 -3.29 -16.27 13.62
C GLY A 23 -2.81 -17.21 14.74
N VAL A 24 -3.62 -18.16 15.17
CA VAL A 24 -3.23 -19.13 16.19
C VAL A 24 -2.18 -20.11 15.65
N LEU A 25 -2.35 -20.62 14.44
CA LEU A 25 -1.43 -21.58 13.83
C LEU A 25 -0.05 -20.96 13.56
N SER A 26 0.00 -19.72 13.08
CA SER A 26 1.25 -19.01 12.83
C SER A 26 2.06 -18.81 14.11
N VAL A 27 1.42 -18.48 15.24
CA VAL A 27 2.08 -18.37 16.54
C VAL A 27 2.55 -19.73 17.04
N LYS A 28 1.68 -20.76 17.02
CA LYS A 28 2.02 -22.10 17.51
C LYS A 28 3.15 -22.76 16.71
N LEU A 29 3.14 -22.57 15.39
CA LEU A 29 4.13 -23.14 14.47
C LEU A 29 5.31 -22.20 14.20
N SER A 30 5.31 -20.99 14.78
CA SER A 30 6.28 -19.92 14.50
C SER A 30 6.48 -19.64 13.00
N SER A 31 5.40 -19.78 12.20
CA SER A 31 5.46 -19.74 10.74
C SER A 31 5.16 -18.35 10.19
N LYS A 32 6.18 -17.73 9.59
CA LYS A 32 6.08 -16.45 8.88
C LYS A 32 5.11 -16.49 7.71
N LEU A 33 5.05 -17.60 6.98
CA LEU A 33 4.16 -17.75 5.83
C LEU A 33 2.69 -17.75 6.26
N ILE A 34 2.36 -18.48 7.33
CA ILE A 34 1.00 -18.52 7.86
C ILE A 34 0.61 -17.14 8.39
N TRP A 35 1.54 -16.38 8.99
CA TRP A 35 1.28 -15.00 9.41
C TRP A 35 0.94 -14.08 8.23
N ILE A 36 1.59 -14.25 7.07
CA ILE A 36 1.23 -13.52 5.85
C ILE A 36 -0.21 -13.85 5.45
N PHE A 37 -0.60 -15.13 5.45
CA PHE A 37 -1.99 -15.51 5.17
C PHE A 37 -2.98 -14.93 6.18
N THR A 38 -2.63 -14.87 7.47
CA THR A 38 -3.43 -14.18 8.48
C THR A 38 -3.69 -12.72 8.08
N LEU A 39 -2.64 -11.98 7.70
CA LEU A 39 -2.75 -10.56 7.36
C LEU A 39 -3.51 -10.34 6.06
N VAL A 40 -3.31 -11.20 5.06
CA VAL A 40 -4.07 -11.17 3.80
C VAL A 40 -5.54 -11.46 4.05
N SER A 41 -5.86 -12.51 4.81
CA SER A 41 -7.24 -12.82 5.21
C SER A 41 -7.85 -11.68 6.02
N PHE A 42 -7.07 -10.97 6.82
CA PHE A 42 -7.55 -9.83 7.60
C PHE A 42 -7.90 -8.63 6.71
N GLY A 43 -7.09 -8.36 5.68
CA GLY A 43 -7.42 -7.38 4.66
C GLY A 43 -8.69 -7.76 3.88
N ILE A 44 -8.84 -9.03 3.49
CA ILE A 44 -10.04 -9.50 2.77
C ILE A 44 -11.28 -9.40 3.65
N TRP A 45 -11.19 -9.84 4.91
CA TRP A 45 -12.27 -9.70 5.89
C TRP A 45 -12.68 -8.23 6.01
N PHE A 46 -11.73 -7.32 6.19
CA PHE A 46 -12.02 -5.89 6.30
C PHE A 46 -12.69 -5.34 5.02
N ALA A 47 -12.23 -5.74 3.83
CA ALA A 47 -12.89 -5.39 2.58
C ALA A 47 -14.34 -5.87 2.57
N THR A 48 -14.58 -7.14 2.86
CA THR A 48 -15.91 -7.74 2.78
C THR A 48 -16.84 -7.20 3.86
N GLU A 49 -16.37 -7.06 5.10
CA GLU A 49 -17.17 -6.55 6.22
C GLU A 49 -17.67 -5.14 5.93
N THR A 50 -16.76 -4.26 5.51
CA THR A 50 -17.14 -2.88 5.16
C THR A 50 -17.99 -2.85 3.89
N ALA A 51 -17.81 -3.77 2.95
CA ALA A 51 -18.69 -3.95 1.79
C ALA A 51 -20.11 -4.24 2.22
N TYR A 52 -20.31 -5.28 3.03
CA TYR A 52 -21.65 -5.68 3.47
C TYR A 52 -22.34 -4.58 4.28
N HIS A 53 -21.63 -3.92 5.21
CA HIS A 53 -22.19 -2.79 5.96
C HIS A 53 -22.59 -1.60 5.08
N SER A 54 -21.99 -1.48 3.91
CA SER A 54 -22.27 -0.41 2.95
C SER A 54 -23.20 -0.83 1.81
N ASN A 55 -23.75 -2.06 1.83
CA ASN A 55 -24.43 -2.69 0.71
C ASN A 55 -23.64 -2.57 -0.60
N TRP A 56 -22.33 -2.83 -0.52
CA TRP A 56 -21.37 -2.71 -1.62
C TRP A 56 -21.19 -1.28 -2.18
N GLY A 57 -21.72 -0.27 -1.50
CA GLY A 57 -21.65 1.13 -1.91
C GLY A 57 -20.85 2.03 -0.96
N PHE A 58 -21.16 3.32 -1.00
CA PHE A 58 -20.40 4.36 -0.30
C PHE A 58 -20.73 4.58 1.17
N ARG A 59 -21.65 3.79 1.74
CA ARG A 59 -22.29 4.10 3.03
C ARG A 59 -21.50 3.70 4.27
N PHE A 60 -20.28 3.18 4.12
CA PHE A 60 -19.40 2.97 5.28
C PHE A 60 -18.80 4.32 5.70
N TRP A 61 -19.60 5.11 6.42
CA TRP A 61 -19.27 6.45 6.89
C TRP A 61 -18.82 7.42 5.78
N GLY A 62 -19.36 7.26 4.57
CA GLY A 62 -19.01 8.10 3.42
C GLY A 62 -17.62 7.84 2.85
N MET A 63 -17.01 6.69 3.17
CA MET A 63 -15.68 6.31 2.70
C MET A 63 -15.76 5.27 1.58
N ASN A 64 -14.98 5.46 0.52
CA ASN A 64 -14.72 4.42 -0.48
C ASN A 64 -13.69 3.39 -0.01
N TYR A 65 -13.49 2.33 -0.80
CA TYR A 65 -12.49 1.30 -0.47
C TYR A 65 -11.08 1.86 -0.28
N PRO A 66 -10.52 2.69 -1.19
CA PRO A 66 -9.21 3.32 -0.98
C PRO A 66 -9.09 4.08 0.36
N LEU A 67 -10.09 4.85 0.76
CA LEU A 67 -10.04 5.60 2.02
C LEU A 67 -10.13 4.67 3.24
N ARG A 68 -11.00 3.66 3.20
CA ARG A 68 -11.10 2.62 4.25
C ARG A 68 -9.75 1.90 4.43
N PHE A 69 -9.12 1.50 3.31
CA PHE A 69 -7.84 0.80 3.34
C PHE A 69 -6.66 1.69 3.72
N THR A 70 -6.74 3.00 3.48
CA THR A 70 -5.77 3.98 3.98
C THR A 70 -5.77 3.97 5.51
N LEU A 71 -6.95 4.06 6.13
CA LEU A 71 -7.07 3.99 7.60
C LEU A 71 -6.63 2.64 8.14
N PHE A 72 -7.08 1.54 7.52
CA PHE A 72 -6.71 0.19 7.92
C PHE A 72 -5.21 -0.06 7.84
N GLY A 73 -4.56 0.32 6.73
CA GLY A 73 -3.12 0.20 6.54
C GLY A 73 -2.34 1.07 7.54
N ALA A 74 -2.80 2.29 7.82
CA ALA A 74 -2.20 3.17 8.82
C ALA A 74 -2.27 2.54 10.22
N LEU A 75 -3.44 2.02 10.62
CA LEU A 75 -3.62 1.35 11.90
C LEU A 75 -2.77 0.09 12.02
N LEU A 76 -2.71 -0.73 10.97
CA LEU A 76 -1.90 -1.95 10.94
C LEU A 76 -0.40 -1.63 11.04
N THR A 77 0.05 -0.59 10.35
CA THR A 77 1.44 -0.09 10.42
C THR A 77 1.77 0.45 11.81
N ALA A 78 0.89 1.28 12.39
CA ALA A 78 1.06 1.81 13.73
C ALA A 78 1.07 0.71 14.80
N PHE A 79 0.19 -0.30 14.65
CA PHE A 79 0.16 -1.46 15.52
C PHE A 79 1.50 -2.22 15.48
N ALA A 80 2.04 -2.47 14.29
CA ALA A 80 3.34 -3.13 14.14
C ALA A 80 4.46 -2.36 14.84
N LEU A 81 4.50 -1.03 14.69
CA LEU A 81 5.56 -0.19 15.23
C LEU A 81 5.46 0.03 16.75
N VAL A 82 4.25 0.15 17.31
CA VAL A 82 4.05 0.62 18.69
C VAL A 82 3.69 -0.51 19.66
N TRP A 83 2.78 -1.41 19.25
CA TRP A 83 2.19 -2.41 20.12
C TRP A 83 2.72 -3.82 19.90
N GLN A 84 2.87 -4.26 18.65
CA GLN A 84 3.21 -5.65 18.34
C GLN A 84 4.55 -6.08 18.94
N GLN A 85 5.52 -5.18 18.97
CA GLN A 85 6.84 -5.42 19.58
C GLN A 85 6.78 -5.73 21.08
N ARG A 86 5.73 -5.28 21.77
CA ARG A 86 5.53 -5.49 23.22
C ARG A 86 4.88 -6.84 23.54
N ILE A 87 4.31 -7.52 22.54
CA ILE A 87 3.52 -8.73 22.72
C ILE A 87 4.37 -9.94 22.31
N LYS A 88 4.99 -10.61 23.30
CA LYS A 88 6.01 -11.68 23.08
C LYS A 88 5.61 -12.74 22.03
N PRO A 89 4.37 -13.28 22.01
CA PRO A 89 4.01 -14.31 21.03
C PRO A 89 3.99 -13.84 19.57
N ILE A 90 3.78 -12.55 19.31
CA ILE A 90 3.63 -12.01 17.95
C ILE A 90 4.73 -11.02 17.55
N ALA A 91 5.60 -10.65 18.49
CA ALA A 91 6.76 -9.79 18.25
C ALA A 91 7.66 -10.28 17.10
N PRO A 92 7.93 -11.60 16.91
CA PRO A 92 8.73 -12.09 15.78
C PRO A 92 8.16 -11.76 14.39
N PHE A 93 6.85 -11.49 14.30
CA PHE A 93 6.18 -11.19 13.03
C PHE A 93 6.08 -9.70 12.71
N THR A 94 6.65 -8.83 13.57
CA THR A 94 6.53 -7.37 13.44
C THR A 94 6.94 -6.86 12.06
N SER A 95 8.07 -7.33 11.52
CA SER A 95 8.53 -6.91 10.19
C SER A 95 7.54 -7.25 9.08
N LEU A 96 6.83 -8.38 9.17
CA LEU A 96 5.84 -8.79 8.17
C LEU A 96 4.58 -7.93 8.27
N THR A 97 4.08 -7.71 9.49
CA THR A 97 2.94 -6.81 9.71
C THR A 97 3.25 -5.39 9.26
N TYR A 98 4.48 -4.93 9.49
CA TYR A 98 4.94 -3.62 9.07
C TYR A 98 4.95 -3.47 7.54
N ILE A 99 5.55 -4.43 6.82
CA ILE A 99 5.60 -4.44 5.35
C ILE A 99 4.19 -4.49 4.75
N ILE A 100 3.34 -5.38 5.25
CA ILE A 100 1.98 -5.55 4.72
C ILE A 100 1.11 -4.32 5.06
N GLY A 101 1.24 -3.77 6.27
CA GLY A 101 0.59 -2.54 6.68
C GLY A 101 0.98 -1.35 5.79
N LEU A 102 2.28 -1.16 5.53
CA LEU A 102 2.74 -0.13 4.60
C LEU A 102 2.22 -0.36 3.20
N THR A 103 2.20 -1.61 2.74
CA THR A 103 1.68 -1.95 1.40
C THR A 103 0.22 -1.54 1.27
N TYR A 104 -0.62 -1.92 2.24
CA TYR A 104 -2.03 -1.49 2.24
C TYR A 104 -2.15 0.03 2.29
N LEU A 105 -1.40 0.71 3.15
CA LEU A 105 -1.46 2.16 3.27
C LEU A 105 -1.06 2.86 1.98
N MET A 106 0.09 2.51 1.40
CA MET A 106 0.65 3.18 0.23
C MET A 106 -0.15 2.88 -1.04
N VAL A 107 -0.56 1.62 -1.27
CA VAL A 107 -1.41 1.26 -2.41
C VAL A 107 -2.76 1.96 -2.29
N ALA A 108 -3.36 1.99 -1.11
CA ALA A 108 -4.65 2.63 -0.90
C ALA A 108 -4.56 4.15 -1.12
N LEU A 109 -3.50 4.81 -0.64
CA LEU A 109 -3.26 6.23 -0.90
C LEU A 109 -3.05 6.52 -2.40
N TRP A 110 -2.32 5.66 -3.09
CA TRP A 110 -2.13 5.80 -4.54
C TRP A 110 -3.46 5.68 -5.29
N LEU A 111 -4.27 4.66 -4.99
CA LEU A 111 -5.61 4.49 -5.58
C LEU A 111 -6.54 5.66 -5.21
N LEU A 112 -6.51 6.11 -3.95
CA LEU A 112 -7.27 7.26 -3.49
C LEU A 112 -6.86 8.54 -4.23
N SER A 113 -5.60 8.65 -4.63
CA SER A 113 -5.09 9.74 -5.44
C SER A 113 -5.68 9.75 -6.86
N ILE A 114 -6.00 8.59 -7.43
CA ILE A 114 -6.59 8.46 -8.78
C ILE A 114 -8.11 8.62 -8.72
N PHE A 115 -8.73 7.92 -7.77
CA PHE A 115 -10.18 7.79 -7.71
C PHE A 115 -10.86 8.82 -6.81
N GLY A 116 -10.12 9.50 -5.93
CA GLY A 116 -10.69 10.37 -4.91
C GLY A 116 -11.66 9.62 -3.98
N ASN A 117 -12.57 10.34 -3.33
CA ASN A 117 -13.61 9.76 -2.47
C ASN A 117 -15.00 10.14 -2.99
N TYR A 118 -15.42 9.56 -4.13
CA TYR A 118 -16.71 9.81 -4.77
C TYR A 118 -17.66 8.62 -4.75
N SER A 119 -18.96 8.89 -4.54
CA SER A 119 -19.97 7.89 -4.19
C SER A 119 -20.22 6.79 -5.23
N ASP A 120 -20.05 7.12 -6.51
CA ASP A 120 -20.46 6.30 -7.64
C ASP A 120 -19.43 6.43 -8.79
N MET A 121 -19.16 5.33 -9.50
CA MET A 121 -18.31 5.31 -10.71
C MET A 121 -18.83 6.26 -11.79
N ASP A 122 -20.16 6.39 -11.91
CA ASP A 122 -20.81 7.28 -12.87
C ASP A 122 -20.61 8.76 -12.53
N LYS A 123 -20.48 9.10 -11.25
CA LYS A 123 -20.11 10.47 -10.83
C LYS A 123 -18.62 10.71 -10.95
N TRP A 124 -17.78 9.68 -10.83
CA TRP A 124 -16.33 9.81 -11.02
C TRP A 124 -15.98 10.21 -12.45
N SER A 125 -16.66 9.65 -13.46
CA SER A 125 -16.41 10.00 -14.87
C SER A 125 -16.80 11.43 -15.24
N GLU A 126 -17.70 12.06 -14.48
CA GLU A 126 -18.16 13.44 -14.70
C GLU A 126 -17.37 14.49 -13.91
N VAL A 127 -16.61 14.06 -12.89
CA VAL A 127 -15.87 14.98 -12.02
C VAL A 127 -14.56 15.41 -12.68
N ARG A 128 -14.40 16.73 -12.88
CA ARG A 128 -13.13 17.31 -13.30
C ARG A 128 -12.00 16.95 -12.33
N GLN A 129 -10.94 16.36 -12.88
CA GLN A 129 -9.71 15.91 -12.22
C GLN A 129 -9.12 16.87 -11.15
N TRP A 130 -9.32 18.18 -11.29
CA TRP A 130 -8.92 19.19 -10.32
C TRP A 130 -9.46 18.96 -8.91
N HIS A 131 -10.65 18.37 -8.76
CA HIS A 131 -11.20 18.07 -7.43
C HIS A 131 -10.48 16.90 -6.75
N ILE A 132 -9.69 16.09 -7.46
CA ILE A 132 -8.96 14.93 -6.90
C ILE A 132 -7.53 15.33 -6.49
N PHE A 133 -7.10 16.54 -6.85
CA PHE A 133 -5.75 17.04 -6.62
C PHE A 133 -5.30 16.96 -5.16
N TYR A 134 -6.20 17.24 -4.21
CA TYR A 134 -5.85 17.21 -2.78
C TYR A 134 -5.49 15.80 -2.29
N TRP A 135 -6.09 14.74 -2.84
CA TRP A 135 -5.71 13.36 -2.56
C TRP A 135 -4.34 13.01 -3.17
N GLY A 136 -4.03 13.57 -4.33
CA GLY A 136 -2.69 13.52 -4.94
C GLY A 136 -1.62 14.16 -4.07
N LEU A 137 -1.89 15.37 -3.59
CA LEU A 137 -1.00 16.08 -2.69
C LEU A 137 -0.81 15.33 -1.37
N LEU A 138 -1.90 14.80 -0.80
CA LEU A 138 -1.85 13.99 0.43
C LEU A 138 -0.99 12.73 0.25
N SER A 139 -1.25 11.96 -0.81
CA SER A 139 -0.49 10.74 -1.13
C SER A 139 1.00 11.04 -1.32
N THR A 140 1.32 12.13 -2.03
CA THR A 140 2.71 12.59 -2.24
C THR A 140 3.36 13.03 -0.94
N ALA A 141 2.67 13.81 -0.11
CA ALA A 141 3.18 14.30 1.17
C ALA A 141 3.42 13.14 2.16
N ILE A 142 2.52 12.16 2.22
CA ILE A 142 2.71 10.96 3.05
C ILE A 142 3.87 10.13 2.53
N SER A 143 3.98 9.90 1.21
CA SER A 143 5.09 9.15 0.61
C SER A 143 6.44 9.81 0.92
N LEU A 144 6.52 11.15 0.80
CA LEU A 144 7.68 11.96 1.21
C LEU A 144 7.97 11.81 2.70
N GLY A 145 6.95 11.90 3.55
CA GLY A 145 7.09 11.75 5.00
C GLY A 145 7.61 10.37 5.41
N VAL A 146 7.13 9.32 4.75
CA VAL A 146 7.58 7.92 4.94
C VAL A 146 9.01 7.74 4.44
N ALA A 147 9.36 8.29 3.28
CA ALA A 147 10.74 8.26 2.76
C ALA A 147 11.70 8.99 3.71
N TRP A 148 11.33 10.18 4.18
CA TRP A 148 12.12 10.97 5.12
C TRP A 148 12.25 10.28 6.48
N TYR A 149 11.17 9.70 6.99
CA TYR A 149 11.20 8.88 8.20
C TYR A 149 12.18 7.70 8.04
N GLY A 150 12.14 7.01 6.89
CA GLY A 150 13.05 5.92 6.57
C GLY A 150 14.51 6.34 6.53
N LEU A 151 14.81 7.49 5.92
CA LEU A 151 16.15 8.08 5.90
C LEU A 151 16.64 8.44 7.32
N LYS A 152 15.78 9.08 8.13
CA LYS A 152 16.12 9.54 9.48
C LYS A 152 16.36 8.38 10.45
N ARG A 153 15.61 7.28 10.32
CA ARG A 153 15.71 6.12 11.20
C ARG A 153 16.55 4.96 10.67
N GLN A 154 17.19 5.12 9.50
CA GLN A 154 17.86 4.02 8.79
C GLN A 154 16.93 2.81 8.55
N ASP A 155 15.62 3.09 8.40
CA ASP A 155 14.62 2.08 8.08
C ASP A 155 14.53 1.95 6.56
N TYR A 156 15.13 0.87 6.05
CA TYR A 156 15.17 0.60 4.62
C TYR A 156 13.76 0.37 4.06
N ILE A 157 12.86 -0.27 4.80
CA ILE A 157 11.50 -0.60 4.32
C ILE A 157 10.74 0.71 4.11
N ALA A 158 10.70 1.57 5.13
CA ALA A 158 10.05 2.88 5.02
C ALA A 158 10.63 3.70 3.86
N ARG A 159 11.96 3.74 3.75
CA ARG A 159 12.64 4.52 2.71
C ARG A 159 12.27 4.04 1.31
N GLU A 160 12.41 2.74 1.04
CA GLU A 160 12.14 2.18 -0.28
C GLU A 160 10.66 2.35 -0.66
N PHE A 161 9.73 2.05 0.27
CA PHE A 161 8.30 2.27 0.02
C PHE A 161 7.99 3.74 -0.29
N GLY A 162 8.48 4.67 0.54
CA GLY A 162 8.24 6.10 0.35
C GLY A 162 8.77 6.61 -0.99
N ILE A 163 9.99 6.21 -1.38
CA ILE A 163 10.59 6.61 -2.67
C ILE A 163 9.82 6.00 -3.85
N ILE A 164 9.51 4.69 -3.80
CA ILE A 164 8.79 4.00 -4.87
C ILE A 164 7.42 4.66 -5.07
N PHE A 165 6.66 4.87 -4.00
CA PHE A 165 5.32 5.46 -4.11
C PHE A 165 5.36 6.94 -4.50
N LEU A 166 6.40 7.69 -4.13
CA LEU A 166 6.60 9.05 -4.63
C LEU A 166 6.79 9.04 -6.16
N ILE A 167 7.64 8.16 -6.67
CA ILE A 167 7.87 8.00 -8.11
C ILE A 167 6.57 7.58 -8.82
N ILE A 168 5.86 6.59 -8.29
CA ILE A 168 4.58 6.12 -8.84
C ILE A 168 3.55 7.27 -8.88
N ASN A 169 3.42 8.05 -7.81
CA ASN A 169 2.51 9.21 -7.78
C ASN A 169 2.93 10.27 -8.81
N LEU A 170 4.23 10.58 -8.92
CA LEU A 170 4.74 11.53 -9.89
C LEU A 170 4.43 11.10 -11.33
N TYR A 171 4.66 9.82 -11.67
CA TYR A 171 4.31 9.30 -12.99
C TYR A 171 2.81 9.25 -13.22
N THR A 172 2.01 8.93 -12.20
CA THR A 172 0.55 8.97 -12.31
C THR A 172 0.10 10.39 -12.70
N ARG A 173 0.64 11.43 -12.06
CA ARG A 173 0.34 12.83 -12.41
C ARG A 173 0.92 13.25 -13.75
N PHE A 174 2.10 12.75 -14.12
CA PHE A 174 2.66 12.97 -15.44
C PHE A 174 1.69 12.48 -16.53
N PHE A 175 1.20 11.24 -16.43
CA PHE A 175 0.21 10.72 -17.38
C PHE A 175 -1.10 11.52 -17.32
N GLU A 176 -1.64 11.74 -16.13
CA GLU A 176 -2.93 12.42 -15.94
C GLU A 176 -2.95 13.85 -16.51
N TYR A 177 -1.88 14.62 -16.35
CA TYR A 177 -1.84 16.01 -16.81
C TYR A 177 -1.24 16.20 -18.20
N LEU A 178 -0.35 15.33 -18.68
CA LEU A 178 0.32 15.57 -19.97
C LEU A 178 -0.28 14.76 -21.12
N TRP A 179 -0.98 13.66 -20.86
CA TRP A 179 -1.48 12.78 -21.92
C TRP A 179 -2.36 13.51 -22.96
N ASP A 180 -3.29 14.35 -22.50
CA ASP A 180 -4.20 15.09 -23.38
C ASP A 180 -3.74 16.52 -23.69
N ASN A 181 -2.76 17.05 -22.94
CA ASN A 181 -2.35 18.45 -23.04
C ASN A 181 -1.11 18.70 -23.91
N ILE A 182 -0.34 17.66 -24.26
CA ILE A 182 0.84 17.81 -25.12
C ILE A 182 0.82 16.83 -26.30
N ASN A 183 1.62 17.12 -27.33
CA ASN A 183 1.78 16.23 -28.47
C ASN A 183 2.34 14.86 -28.01
N ARG A 184 1.74 13.77 -28.50
CA ARG A 184 2.12 12.40 -28.14
C ARG A 184 3.62 12.12 -28.35
N THR A 185 4.23 12.68 -29.38
CA THR A 185 5.68 12.55 -29.64
C THR A 185 6.51 13.18 -28.52
N VAL A 186 6.13 14.40 -28.09
CA VAL A 186 6.80 15.09 -26.97
C VAL A 186 6.59 14.34 -25.66
N PHE A 187 5.39 13.80 -25.45
CA PHE A 187 5.06 12.98 -24.29
C PHE A 187 5.98 11.76 -24.17
N PHE A 188 6.08 10.96 -25.25
CA PHE A 188 6.94 9.78 -25.26
C PHE A 188 8.43 10.14 -25.18
N LEU A 189 8.86 11.24 -25.80
CA LEU A 189 10.25 11.70 -25.68
C LEU A 189 10.61 12.02 -24.23
N LEU A 190 9.75 12.77 -23.52
CA LEU A 190 9.95 13.08 -22.09
C LEU A 190 9.98 11.80 -21.24
N LEU A 191 9.08 10.86 -21.51
CA LEU A 191 9.03 9.57 -20.83
C LEU A 191 10.32 8.76 -21.04
N SER A 192 10.79 8.66 -22.29
CA SER A 192 12.03 7.96 -22.65
C SER A 192 13.26 8.59 -22.00
N VAL A 193 13.38 9.92 -22.04
CA VAL A 193 14.49 10.64 -21.39
C VAL A 193 14.49 10.41 -19.88
N SER A 194 13.31 10.40 -19.26
CA SER A 194 13.14 10.14 -17.82
C SER A 194 13.59 8.72 -17.44
N PHE A 195 13.15 7.69 -18.16
CA PHE A 195 13.59 6.31 -17.93
C PHE A 195 15.08 6.11 -18.20
N TRP A 196 15.62 6.73 -19.24
CA TRP A 196 17.05 6.69 -19.51
C TRP A 196 17.86 7.31 -18.36
N TYR A 197 17.42 8.46 -17.82
CA TYR A 197 18.08 9.11 -16.70
C TYR A 197 18.05 8.27 -15.43
N ILE A 198 16.88 7.69 -15.08
CA ILE A 198 16.73 6.83 -13.91
C ILE A 198 17.58 5.55 -14.07
N GLY A 199 17.57 4.93 -15.25
CA GLY A 199 18.37 3.74 -15.56
C GLY A 199 19.87 4.01 -15.38
N ARG A 200 20.38 5.11 -15.96
CA ARG A 200 21.78 5.55 -15.82
C ARG A 200 22.16 5.81 -14.36
N TRP A 201 21.25 6.35 -13.56
CA TRP A 201 21.48 6.58 -12.13
C TRP A 201 21.55 5.26 -11.36
N ALA A 202 20.65 4.32 -11.64
CA ALA A 202 20.66 2.98 -11.05
C ALA A 202 21.94 2.21 -11.39
N GLU A 203 22.39 2.26 -12.65
CA GLU A 203 23.65 1.64 -13.11
C GLU A 203 24.88 2.19 -12.36
N ARG A 204 24.92 3.51 -12.12
CA ARG A 204 26.02 4.14 -11.36
C ARG A 204 26.06 3.66 -9.91
N ILE A 205 24.91 3.49 -9.28
CA ILE A 205 24.83 2.97 -7.90
C ILE A 205 25.27 1.50 -7.86
N TRP A 206 24.87 0.71 -8.86
CA TRP A 206 25.22 -0.71 -8.96
C TRP A 206 26.73 -0.89 -9.19
N SER A 207 27.29 -0.23 -10.21
CA SER A 207 28.71 -0.30 -10.55
C SER A 207 29.64 0.24 -9.44
N GLY A 208 29.15 1.16 -8.59
CA GLY A 208 29.89 1.64 -7.41
C GLY A 208 30.00 0.61 -6.28
N LYS A 209 29.07 -0.35 -6.18
CA LYS A 209 29.08 -1.40 -5.13
C LYS A 209 30.02 -2.56 -5.46
N GLU A 210 30.29 -2.84 -6.73
CA GLU A 210 31.19 -3.91 -7.16
C GLU A 210 32.69 -3.62 -6.89
N LYS A 211 33.05 -2.36 -6.58
CA LYS A 211 34.45 -1.94 -6.34
C LYS A 211 34.92 -2.04 -4.88
N LYS A 212 34.40 -2.96 -4.06
CA LYS A 212 35.04 -3.32 -2.78
C LYS A 212 35.86 -4.60 -2.96
N PRO A 213 37.18 -4.52 -3.25
CA PRO A 213 38.01 -5.71 -3.25
C PRO A 213 38.04 -6.30 -1.84
N TYR A 214 37.86 -7.61 -1.77
CA TYR A 214 38.15 -8.41 -0.58
C TYR A 214 39.62 -8.14 -0.22
N LYS A 215 39.89 -7.45 0.90
CA LYS A 215 41.26 -7.42 1.44
C LYS A 215 41.59 -8.86 1.80
N SER A 216 42.50 -9.49 1.06
CA SER A 216 43.19 -10.68 1.52
C SER A 216 43.86 -10.32 2.85
N VAL A 217 43.53 -11.07 3.89
CA VAL A 217 44.26 -11.07 5.14
C VAL A 217 45.47 -11.95 4.87
N ASP A 218 46.63 -11.33 4.69
CA ASP A 218 47.94 -11.98 4.78
C ASP A 218 48.34 -12.11 6.26
#